data_AF-A0A7Y2WXC3-F1
#
_entry.id   AF-A0A7Y2WXC3-F1
#
_cell.length_a   1.000
_cell.length_b   1.000
_cell.length_c   1.000
_cell.angle_alpha   90.00
_cell.angle_beta   90.00
_cell.angle_gamma   90.00
#
_symmetry.space_group_name_H-M   'P 1'
#
loop_
_entity.id
_entity.type
_entity.pdbx_description
1 polymer ?
#
loop_
_entity_poly.entity_id
_entity_poly.type
_entity_poly.pdbx_seq_one_letter_code
_entity_poly.pdbx_strand_id
1 'polypeptide(L)'
;MLSIAVGLWTIYPSTPSPRNLDTALAYIFTQRQPGDAVIVLDWQSFDSTALYYPNVADVYVGAPATEIDYWQRRMALMRWITPSQVGPAEWYAERYQRIWVLQTPYTYPKNWDATAPWLKQHAHLSMEHDLPSIRVLLYEMGG
;
A
#
# COMPACT_ATOMS: atom_id res chain seq x y z
N MET A 1 -12.29 23.58 -5.95
CA MET A 1 -11.16 22.74 -6.41
C MET A 1 -11.57 21.29 -6.18
N LEU A 2 -11.78 20.50 -7.24
CA LEU A 2 -11.88 19.04 -7.08
C LEU A 2 -10.59 18.57 -6.40
N SER A 3 -10.66 17.68 -5.41
CA SER A 3 -9.43 17.04 -4.94
C SER A 3 -8.86 16.21 -6.09
N ILE A 4 -7.54 16.16 -6.23
CA ILE A 4 -6.92 15.45 -7.36
C ILE A 4 -7.25 13.95 -7.27
N ALA A 5 -7.44 13.44 -6.05
CA ALA A 5 -8.02 12.13 -5.76
C ALA A 5 -9.39 11.91 -6.44
N VAL A 6 -10.35 12.83 -6.29
CA VAL A 6 -11.66 12.75 -6.99
C VAL A 6 -11.48 12.83 -8.52
N GLY A 7 -10.50 13.61 -9.00
CA GLY A 7 -10.12 13.63 -10.41
C GLY A 7 -9.67 12.26 -10.95
N LEU A 8 -8.84 11.54 -10.20
CA LEU A 8 -8.38 10.19 -10.56
C LEU A 8 -9.52 9.19 -10.66
N TRP A 9 -10.44 9.20 -9.68
CA TRP A 9 -11.64 8.37 -9.70
C TRP A 9 -12.47 8.57 -10.97
N THR A 10 -12.61 9.82 -11.43
CA THR A 10 -13.33 10.14 -12.68
C THR A 10 -12.56 9.80 -13.96
N ILE A 11 -11.23 9.68 -13.92
CA ILE A 11 -10.38 9.43 -15.10
C ILE A 11 -10.13 7.92 -15.33
N TYR A 12 -10.15 7.10 -14.28
CA TYR A 12 -9.86 5.66 -14.35
C TYR A 12 -11.05 4.71 -13.99
N PRO A 13 -12.29 4.96 -14.44
CA PRO A 13 -13.46 4.15 -14.07
C PRO A 13 -13.54 2.77 -14.75
N SER A 14 -12.67 2.49 -15.73
CA SER A 14 -12.73 1.28 -16.57
C SER A 14 -11.95 0.08 -16.01
N THR A 15 -11.13 0.27 -14.98
CA THR A 15 -10.43 -0.84 -14.33
C THR A 15 -11.38 -1.65 -13.47
N PRO A 16 -11.44 -2.99 -13.61
CA PRO A 16 -12.35 -3.82 -12.83
C PRO A 16 -11.98 -3.75 -11.34
N SER A 17 -12.74 -2.96 -10.58
CA SER A 17 -12.58 -2.85 -9.13
C SER A 17 -12.78 -4.23 -8.50
N PRO A 18 -11.74 -4.86 -7.92
CA PRO A 18 -11.90 -6.11 -7.20
C PRO A 18 -12.76 -5.80 -5.99
N ARG A 19 -13.91 -6.48 -5.88
CA ARG A 19 -14.92 -6.12 -4.88
C ARG A 19 -14.30 -6.09 -3.48
N ASN A 20 -14.49 -4.94 -2.83
CA ASN A 20 -14.25 -4.67 -1.42
C ASN A 20 -12.83 -4.29 -0.97
N LEU A 21 -12.09 -3.54 -1.80
CA LEU A 21 -10.92 -2.78 -1.34
C LEU A 21 -11.25 -1.93 -0.10
N ASP A 22 -12.41 -1.29 -0.11
CA ASP A 22 -12.86 -0.37 0.93
C ASP A 22 -12.95 -1.02 2.32
N THR A 23 -13.45 -2.26 2.46
CA THR A 23 -13.46 -2.95 3.77
C THR A 23 -12.07 -3.39 4.19
N ALA A 24 -11.23 -3.87 3.26
CA ALA A 24 -9.86 -4.27 3.58
C ALA A 24 -9.02 -3.07 4.06
N LEU A 25 -9.18 -1.92 3.40
CA LEU A 25 -8.61 -0.64 3.84
C LEU A 25 -9.23 -0.23 5.17
N ALA A 26 -10.56 -0.13 5.30
CA ALA A 26 -11.22 0.26 6.55
C ALA A 26 -10.79 -0.59 7.75
N TYR A 27 -10.56 -1.89 7.54
CA TYR A 27 -10.00 -2.78 8.54
C TYR A 27 -8.57 -2.36 8.95
N ILE A 28 -7.63 -2.27 8.00
CA ILE A 28 -6.25 -1.82 8.25
C ILE A 28 -6.23 -0.45 8.95
N PHE A 29 -6.99 0.52 8.44
CA PHE A 29 -7.06 1.88 8.96
C PHE A 29 -7.72 1.98 10.34
N THR A 30 -8.47 0.96 10.77
CA THR A 30 -9.04 0.83 12.12
C THR A 30 -8.08 0.14 13.10
N GLN A 31 -7.30 -0.86 12.65
CA GLN A 31 -6.42 -1.67 13.52
C GLN A 31 -5.00 -1.10 13.68
N ARG A 32 -4.57 -0.25 12.75
CA ARG A 32 -3.22 0.32 12.75
C ARG A 32 -2.98 1.32 13.88
N GLN A 33 -1.72 1.49 14.24
CA GLN A 33 -1.27 2.34 15.35
C GLN A 33 -0.16 3.31 14.88
N PRO A 34 0.18 4.35 15.66
CA PRO A 34 1.33 5.20 15.37
C PRO A 34 2.62 4.37 15.30
N GLY A 35 3.39 4.50 14.22
CA GLY A 35 4.57 3.65 13.97
C GLY A 35 4.31 2.46 13.03
N ASP A 36 3.07 2.29 12.54
CA ASP A 36 2.75 1.37 11.45
C ASP A 36 2.94 2.03 10.08
N ALA A 37 3.44 1.26 9.10
CA ALA A 37 3.31 1.60 7.68
C ALA A 37 2.22 0.75 7.01
N VAL A 38 1.54 1.34 6.02
CA VAL A 38 0.64 0.62 5.10
C VAL A 38 1.25 0.64 3.70
N ILE A 39 1.63 -0.53 3.21
CA ILE A 39 2.14 -0.71 1.84
C ILE A 39 1.00 -1.29 0.99
N VAL A 40 0.63 -0.58 -0.06
CA VAL A 40 -0.29 -1.08 -1.09
C VAL A 40 0.53 -1.45 -2.31
N LEU A 41 0.39 -2.69 -2.81
CA LEU A 41 1.22 -3.15 -3.92
C LEU A 41 0.74 -2.64 -5.29
N ASP A 42 -0.52 -2.17 -5.39
CA ASP A 42 -1.12 -1.65 -6.62
C ASP A 42 -1.67 -0.22 -6.49
N TRP A 43 -1.87 0.41 -7.66
CA TRP A 43 -2.28 1.80 -7.76
C TRP A 43 -3.78 2.06 -7.52
N GLN A 44 -4.66 1.08 -7.72
CA GLN A 44 -6.09 1.25 -7.44
C GLN A 44 -6.29 1.33 -5.92
N SER A 45 -5.64 0.42 -5.20
CA SER A 45 -5.58 0.43 -3.74
C SER A 45 -4.96 1.72 -3.19
N PHE A 46 -3.91 2.25 -3.83
CA PHE A 46 -3.34 3.54 -3.46
C PHE A 46 -4.30 4.71 -3.70
N ASP A 47 -4.88 4.80 -4.90
CA ASP A 47 -5.80 5.88 -5.28
C ASP A 47 -7.04 5.85 -4.35
N SER A 48 -7.59 4.67 -4.03
CA SER A 48 -8.64 4.48 -3.02
C SER A 48 -8.20 4.91 -1.61
N THR A 49 -6.98 4.60 -1.19
CA THR A 49 -6.48 5.02 0.13
C THR A 49 -6.34 6.55 0.20
N ALA A 50 -5.84 7.16 -0.87
CA ALA A 50 -5.71 8.61 -1.00
C ALA A 50 -7.07 9.33 -1.03
N LEU A 51 -8.10 8.69 -1.58
CA LEU A 51 -9.50 9.13 -1.58
C LEU A 51 -10.15 9.07 -0.19
N TYR A 52 -10.08 7.91 0.48
CA TYR A 52 -10.88 7.63 1.67
C TYR A 52 -10.22 8.04 3.00
N TYR A 53 -8.89 8.12 3.06
CA TYR A 53 -8.16 8.40 4.31
C TYR A 53 -7.29 9.67 4.29
N PRO A 54 -7.69 10.78 3.62
CA PRO A 54 -6.81 11.78 2.98
C PRO A 54 -5.77 12.55 3.83
N ASN A 55 -5.68 12.33 5.14
CA ASN A 55 -4.92 13.13 6.10
C ASN A 55 -3.84 12.33 6.86
N VAL A 56 -3.38 11.21 6.31
CA VAL A 56 -2.48 10.28 7.01
C VAL A 56 -1.05 10.35 6.44
N ALA A 57 -0.03 10.06 7.27
CA ALA A 57 1.40 10.01 6.94
C ALA A 57 1.85 8.79 6.11
N ASP A 58 1.49 7.60 6.60
CA ASP A 58 2.27 6.38 6.39
C ASP A 58 1.61 5.36 5.47
N VAL A 59 1.30 5.81 4.24
CA VAL A 59 0.76 4.96 3.17
C VAL A 59 1.63 5.07 1.94
N TYR A 60 2.08 3.93 1.43
CA TYR A 60 3.11 3.85 0.41
C TYR A 60 2.73 2.89 -0.72
N VAL A 61 3.02 3.28 -1.95
CA VAL A 61 3.03 2.36 -3.09
C VAL A 61 4.26 1.46 -2.94
N GLY A 62 4.05 0.14 -2.85
CA GLY A 62 5.12 -0.83 -3.08
C GLY A 62 5.33 -0.97 -4.58
N ALA A 63 6.49 -0.58 -5.09
CA ALA A 63 6.83 -0.60 -6.52
C ALA A 63 8.22 -1.21 -6.78
N PRO A 64 8.48 -1.77 -7.98
CA PRO A 64 9.82 -2.24 -8.33
C PRO A 64 10.79 -1.06 -8.35
N ALA A 65 12.07 -1.30 -8.04
CA ALA A 65 13.10 -0.26 -8.06
C ALA A 65 13.19 0.47 -9.42
N THR A 66 12.93 -0.24 -10.52
CA THR A 66 12.90 0.29 -11.90
C THR A 66 11.69 1.19 -12.22
N GLU A 67 10.66 1.20 -11.36
CA GLU A 67 9.44 1.99 -11.56
C GLU A 67 9.30 3.15 -10.54
N ILE A 68 10.20 3.26 -9.55
CA ILE A 68 10.14 4.29 -8.48
C ILE A 68 9.94 5.70 -9.06
N ASP A 69 10.77 6.11 -10.01
CA ASP A 69 10.69 7.40 -10.69
C ASP A 69 9.32 7.71 -11.30
N TYR A 70 8.65 6.69 -11.86
CA TYR A 70 7.31 6.83 -12.43
C TYR A 70 6.27 7.05 -11.32
N TRP A 71 6.34 6.25 -10.25
CA TRP A 71 5.44 6.38 -9.10
C TRP A 71 5.66 7.68 -8.34
N GLN A 72 6.90 8.13 -8.16
CA GLN A 72 7.23 9.45 -7.61
C GLN A 72 6.59 10.59 -8.40
N ARG A 73 6.75 10.60 -9.73
CA ARG A 73 6.11 11.62 -10.58
C ARG A 73 4.59 11.55 -10.52
N ARG A 74 3.99 10.36 -10.50
CA ARG A 74 2.54 10.17 -10.38
C ARG A 74 2.03 10.66 -9.01
N MET A 75 2.70 10.30 -7.92
CA MET A 75 2.37 10.76 -6.57
C MET A 75 2.55 12.27 -6.36
N ALA A 76 3.53 12.91 -7.02
CA ALA A 76 3.69 14.37 -6.95
C ALA A 76 2.49 15.14 -7.53
N LEU A 77 1.69 14.49 -8.38
CA LEU A 77 0.39 15.00 -8.85
C LEU A 77 -0.76 14.64 -7.89
N MET A 78 -0.58 13.66 -7.02
CA MET A 78 -1.54 13.29 -5.97
C MET A 78 -1.28 14.10 -4.69
N ARG A 79 -2.29 14.22 -3.83
CA ARG A 79 -2.11 14.83 -2.51
C ARG A 79 -1.84 13.76 -1.45
N TRP A 80 -0.73 13.02 -1.56
CA TRP A 80 -0.35 12.05 -0.54
C TRP A 80 1.15 11.72 -0.50
N ILE A 81 1.71 11.72 0.72
CA ILE A 81 3.15 11.77 0.99
C ILE A 81 3.51 11.28 2.42
N THR A 82 4.69 10.75 2.84
CA THR A 82 5.87 10.02 2.26
C THR A 82 6.97 9.84 3.36
N PRO A 83 7.86 8.80 3.39
CA PRO A 83 9.01 8.79 4.32
C PRO A 83 10.27 9.45 3.71
N SER A 84 10.57 9.16 2.44
CA SER A 84 11.25 10.09 1.52
C SER A 84 10.88 9.82 0.05
N GLN A 85 9.61 9.46 -0.15
CA GLN A 85 8.87 9.48 -1.43
C GLN A 85 8.96 8.23 -2.31
N VAL A 86 8.33 7.15 -1.84
CA VAL A 86 8.28 5.80 -2.44
C VAL A 86 9.66 5.18 -2.72
N GLY A 87 9.88 4.04 -2.07
CA GLY A 87 10.87 3.06 -2.45
C GLY A 87 10.23 1.66 -2.55
N PRO A 88 11.06 0.64 -2.77
CA PRO A 88 10.67 -0.77 -2.73
C PRO A 88 10.09 -1.13 -1.36
N ALA A 89 9.17 -2.10 -1.32
CA ALA A 89 8.42 -2.46 -0.10
C ALA A 89 9.33 -2.99 1.03
N GLU A 90 10.55 -3.40 0.70
CA GLU A 90 11.61 -3.84 1.61
C GLU A 90 12.14 -2.68 2.47
N TRP A 91 12.25 -1.47 1.94
CA TRP A 91 12.88 -0.33 2.62
C TRP A 91 12.13 0.18 3.85
N TYR A 92 10.84 -0.11 3.94
CA TYR A 92 10.00 0.31 5.07
C TYR A 92 10.22 -0.61 6.28
N ALA A 93 10.64 -1.85 6.06
CA ALA A 93 10.65 -2.84 7.12
C ALA A 93 11.76 -2.64 8.16
N GLU A 94 12.82 -1.90 7.82
CA GLU A 94 13.84 -1.45 8.78
C GLU A 94 13.43 -0.16 9.53
N ARG A 95 12.28 0.45 9.21
CA ARG A 95 11.87 1.80 9.67
C ARG A 95 10.60 1.82 10.54
N TYR A 96 9.74 0.81 10.41
CA TYR A 96 8.43 0.75 11.06
C TYR A 96 8.35 -0.46 11.99
N GLN A 97 7.60 -0.35 13.08
CA GLN A 97 7.44 -1.46 14.03
C GLN A 97 6.52 -2.53 13.48
N ARG A 98 5.53 -2.13 12.68
CA ARG A 98 4.59 -3.03 12.02
C ARG A 98 4.31 -2.56 10.59
N ILE A 99 4.11 -3.51 9.68
CA ILE A 99 3.79 -3.25 8.29
C ILE A 99 2.52 -4.01 7.91
N TRP A 100 1.53 -3.25 7.48
CA TRP A 100 0.37 -3.79 6.76
C TRP A 100 0.71 -3.83 5.27
N VAL A 101 0.66 -5.02 4.66
CA VAL A 101 0.78 -5.19 3.21
C VAL A 101 -0.61 -5.53 2.67
N LEU A 102 -1.11 -4.70 1.75
CA LEU A 102 -2.34 -4.95 1.01
C LEU A 102 -2.00 -5.23 -0.47
N GLN A 103 -2.40 -6.41 -0.92
CA GLN A 103 -2.12 -6.96 -2.25
C GLN A 103 -3.43 -7.28 -2.99
N THR A 104 -3.46 -7.05 -4.29
CA THR A 104 -4.56 -7.43 -5.20
C THR A 104 -4.08 -8.44 -6.25
N PRO A 105 -4.96 -9.24 -6.89
CA PRO A 105 -4.56 -10.21 -7.92
C PRO A 105 -4.15 -9.54 -9.23
N TYR A 106 -4.52 -8.27 -9.44
CA TYR A 106 -4.06 -7.48 -10.59
C TYR A 106 -2.59 -7.08 -10.48
N THR A 107 -2.00 -7.15 -9.29
CA THR A 107 -0.55 -7.05 -9.13
C THR A 107 0.12 -8.41 -9.32
N TYR A 108 0.68 -8.58 -10.52
CA TYR A 108 1.72 -9.57 -10.76
C TYR A 108 2.85 -9.39 -9.73
N PRO A 109 3.50 -10.48 -9.26
CA PRO A 109 4.20 -10.52 -7.97
C PRO A 109 5.58 -9.84 -7.96
N LYS A 110 5.86 -8.89 -8.87
CA LYS A 110 7.16 -8.22 -9.06
C LYS A 110 7.78 -7.70 -7.75
N ASN A 111 6.94 -7.24 -6.81
CA ASN A 111 7.37 -6.73 -5.51
C ASN A 111 7.27 -7.82 -4.46
N TRP A 112 6.14 -8.53 -4.39
CA TRP A 112 5.90 -9.55 -3.38
C TRP A 112 6.98 -10.65 -3.37
N ASP A 113 7.47 -11.08 -4.54
CA ASP A 113 8.54 -12.07 -4.63
C ASP A 113 9.89 -11.57 -4.06
N ALA A 114 10.12 -10.26 -4.04
CA ALA A 114 11.29 -9.64 -3.40
C ALA A 114 11.06 -9.35 -1.91
N THR A 115 9.84 -8.93 -1.53
CA THR A 115 9.54 -8.47 -0.16
C THR A 115 9.23 -9.63 0.78
N ALA A 116 8.51 -10.65 0.31
CA ALA A 116 8.05 -11.76 1.15
C ALA A 116 9.18 -12.60 1.75
N PRO A 117 10.28 -12.93 1.04
CA PRO A 117 11.40 -13.67 1.65
C PRO A 117 12.06 -12.88 2.77
N TRP A 118 12.29 -11.57 2.56
CA TRP A 118 12.90 -10.69 3.56
C TRP A 118 11.97 -10.52 4.78
N LEU A 119 10.68 -10.25 4.58
CA LEU A 119 9.72 -10.12 5.68
C LEU A 119 9.61 -11.39 6.51
N LYS A 120 9.69 -12.57 5.87
CA LYS A 120 9.72 -13.87 6.59
C LYS A 120 11.03 -14.14 7.34
N GLN A 121 12.11 -13.42 7.02
CA GLN A 121 13.43 -13.56 7.66
C GLN A 121 13.61 -12.58 8.83
N HIS A 122 13.05 -11.37 8.73
CA HIS A 122 13.29 -10.26 9.66
C HIS A 122 12.07 -9.83 10.50
N ALA A 123 10.87 -10.28 10.12
CA ALA A 123 9.63 -10.03 10.83
C ALA A 123 8.90 -11.35 11.13
N HIS A 124 7.87 -11.27 11.95
CA HIS A 124 6.91 -12.36 12.07
C HIS A 124 5.57 -11.95 11.46
N LEU A 125 4.95 -12.87 10.73
CA LEU A 125 3.59 -12.71 10.22
C LEU A 125 2.64 -12.87 11.42
N SER A 126 2.07 -11.77 11.92
CA SER A 126 1.12 -11.81 13.03
C SER A 126 -0.33 -11.95 12.55
N MET A 127 -0.63 -11.61 11.29
CA MET A 127 -1.95 -11.78 10.69
C MET A 127 -1.88 -12.01 9.17
N GLU A 128 -2.68 -12.95 8.66
CA GLU A 128 -2.98 -13.11 7.23
C GLU A 128 -4.50 -13.20 7.05
N HIS A 129 -5.04 -12.44 6.09
CA HIS A 129 -6.45 -12.42 5.74
C HIS A 129 -6.63 -12.42 4.22
N ASP A 130 -7.14 -13.54 3.70
CA ASP A 130 -7.38 -13.76 2.28
C ASP A 130 -8.86 -13.56 1.92
N LEU A 131 -9.09 -12.69 0.94
CA LEU A 131 -10.35 -12.51 0.23
C LEU A 131 -10.15 -12.90 -1.25
N PRO A 132 -11.23 -13.18 -2.02
CA PRO A 132 -11.13 -13.69 -3.40
C PRO A 132 -10.32 -12.82 -4.39
N SER A 133 -10.02 -11.57 -4.03
CA SER A 133 -9.21 -10.65 -4.83
C SER A 133 -8.44 -9.63 -3.98
N ILE A 134 -8.18 -9.93 -2.70
CA ILE A 134 -7.37 -9.08 -1.81
C ILE A 134 -6.67 -9.99 -0.81
N ARG A 135 -5.38 -9.77 -0.57
CA ARG A 135 -4.62 -10.35 0.53
C ARG A 135 -4.14 -9.23 1.44
N VAL A 136 -4.42 -9.36 2.74
CA VAL A 136 -3.93 -8.45 3.77
C VAL A 136 -3.02 -9.22 4.72
N LEU A 137 -1.81 -8.70 4.92
CA LEU A 137 -0.81 -9.28 5.80
C LEU A 137 -0.37 -8.23 6.82
N LEU A 138 -0.27 -8.60 8.09
CA LEU A 138 0.43 -7.82 9.11
C LEU A 138 1.74 -8.51 9.46
N TYR A 139 2.83 -7.80 9.25
CA TYR A 139 4.15 -8.18 9.74
C TYR A 139 4.52 -7.30 10.93
N GLU A 140 4.97 -7.94 12.00
CA GLU A 140 5.51 -7.29 13.19
C GLU A 140 7.01 -7.52 13.24
N MET A 141 7.77 -6.41 13.24
CA MET A 141 9.23 -6.46 13.19
C MET A 141 9.79 -6.97 14.52
N GLY A 142 10.74 -7.91 14.45
CA GLY A 142 11.49 -8.33 15.63
C GLY A 142 12.44 -7.22 16.09
N GLY A 143 12.51 -7.02 17.42
CA GLY A 143 13.47 -6.10 18.06
C GLY A 143 14.82 -6.75 18.35
#